data_AF-A0AAX3WYX0-F1
#
_entry.id   AF-A0AAX3WYX0-F1
#
_cell.length_a   1.000
_cell.length_b   1.000
_cell.length_c   1.000
_cell.angle_alpha   90.00
_cell.angle_beta   90.00
_cell.angle_gamma   90.00
#
_symmetry.space_group_name_H-M   'P 1'
#
loop_
_entity.id
_entity.type
_entity.pdbx_description
1 polymer ?
#
loop_
_entity_poly.entity_id
_entity_poly.type
_entity_poly.pdbx_seq_one_letter_code
_entity_poly.pdbx_strand_id
1 'polypeptide(L)'
;MKKLFSVLLAAFLFAVVNPTKSEAKVMYDGAEVVKGQTGKMTFKKDIKVYKKNPDGTFDSLMVKRNNFFKTYDIEKYDGKTFYQMGQYRV
;
A
#
# COMPACT_ATOMS: atom_id res chain seq x y z
N MET A 1 -28.49 23.05 32.52
CA MET A 1 -27.19 23.62 32.04
C MET A 1 -25.97 22.82 32.51
N LYS A 2 -25.81 22.51 33.80
CA LYS A 2 -24.62 21.76 34.31
C LYS A 2 -24.41 20.38 33.67
N LYS A 3 -25.48 19.61 33.41
CA LYS A 3 -25.39 18.27 32.78
C LYS A 3 -24.84 18.31 31.34
N LEU A 4 -25.19 19.32 30.55
CA LEU A 4 -24.66 19.51 29.20
C LEU A 4 -23.17 19.86 29.23
N PHE A 5 -22.76 20.66 30.21
CA PHE A 5 -21.36 21.03 30.41
C PHE A 5 -20.49 19.81 30.78
N SER A 6 -21.00 18.92 31.64
CA SER A 6 -20.31 17.68 32.01
C SER A 6 -20.17 16.71 30.83
N VAL A 7 -21.19 16.61 29.97
CA VAL A 7 -21.14 15.78 28.75
C VAL A 7 -20.14 16.35 27.74
N LEU A 8 -20.13 17.67 27.55
CA LEU A 8 -19.19 18.34 26.66
C LEU A 8 -17.74 18.17 27.17
N LEU A 9 -17.53 18.28 28.48
CA LEU A 9 -16.23 18.09 29.10
C LEU A 9 -15.74 16.64 28.95
N ALA A 10 -16.62 15.66 29.14
CA ALA A 10 -16.29 14.25 28.94
C ALA A 10 -15.92 13.96 27.47
N ALA A 11 -16.72 14.45 26.51
CA ALA A 11 -16.42 14.29 25.09
C ALA A 11 -15.08 14.95 24.69
N PHE A 12 -14.78 16.12 25.25
CA PHE A 12 -13.51 16.82 25.04
C PHE A 12 -12.33 16.03 25.60
N LEU A 13 -12.45 15.51 26.82
CA LEU A 13 -11.43 14.65 27.42
C LEU A 13 -11.18 13.39 26.56
N PHE A 14 -12.24 12.74 26.06
CA PHE A 14 -12.14 11.59 25.16
C PHE A 14 -11.40 11.90 23.84
N ALA A 15 -11.64 13.08 23.26
CA ALA A 15 -10.94 13.52 22.05
C ALA A 15 -9.46 13.84 22.30
N VAL A 16 -9.12 14.37 23.48
CA VAL A 16 -7.73 14.68 23.86
C VAL A 16 -6.91 13.42 24.14
N VAL A 17 -7.50 12.37 24.75
CA VAL A 17 -6.78 11.10 25.00
C VAL A 17 -6.67 10.21 23.77
N ASN A 18 -7.55 10.36 22.78
CA ASN A 18 -7.51 9.63 21.51
C ASN A 18 -7.36 10.60 20.34
N PRO A 19 -6.24 11.33 20.23
CA PRO A 19 -6.02 12.16 19.06
C PRO A 19 -6.02 11.24 17.84
N THR A 20 -6.93 11.48 16.90
CA THR A 20 -6.86 10.86 15.58
C THR A 20 -5.49 11.23 15.03
N LYS A 21 -4.59 10.25 14.91
CA LYS A 21 -3.26 10.51 14.37
C LYS A 21 -3.45 11.02 12.94
N SER A 22 -3.30 12.32 12.76
CA SER A 22 -3.21 12.94 11.44
C SER A 22 -1.81 12.63 10.92
N GLU A 23 -1.65 11.43 10.38
CA GLU A 23 -0.40 11.05 9.72
C GLU A 23 -0.41 11.65 8.32
N ALA A 24 0.50 12.58 8.06
CA ALA A 24 0.68 13.13 6.73
C ALA A 24 1.22 12.02 5.81
N LYS A 25 0.38 11.57 4.88
CA LYS A 25 0.76 10.57 3.89
C LYS A 25 1.77 11.16 2.91
N VAL A 26 2.85 10.41 2.66
CA VAL A 26 3.80 10.76 1.61
C VAL A 26 3.23 10.28 0.28
N MET A 27 3.00 11.21 -0.63
CA MET A 27 2.38 10.93 -1.93
C MET A 27 3.41 11.05 -3.05
N TYR A 28 3.36 10.14 -4.01
CA TYR A 28 4.11 10.21 -5.26
C TYR A 28 3.18 9.84 -6.40
N ASP A 29 3.10 10.67 -7.44
CA ASP A 29 2.28 10.42 -8.64
C ASP A 29 0.87 9.88 -8.31
N GLY A 30 0.17 10.57 -7.40
CA GLY A 30 -1.19 10.23 -6.98
C GLY A 30 -1.33 9.07 -6.00
N ALA A 31 -0.29 8.28 -5.70
CA ALA A 31 -0.36 7.15 -4.78
C ALA A 31 0.45 7.35 -3.51
N GLU A 32 0.02 6.70 -2.43
CA GLU A 32 0.77 6.66 -1.16
C GLU A 32 2.05 5.84 -1.30
N VAL A 33 3.19 6.44 -0.93
CA VAL A 33 4.47 5.77 -0.80
C VAL A 33 4.45 4.97 0.51
N VAL A 34 4.54 3.65 0.41
CA VAL A 34 4.45 2.75 1.56
C VAL A 34 5.85 2.28 1.98
N LYS A 35 5.99 1.93 3.26
CA LYS A 35 7.25 1.41 3.81
C LYS A 35 7.74 0.19 3.01
N GLY A 36 9.02 0.20 2.65
CA GLY A 36 9.65 -0.88 1.89
C GLY A 36 9.45 -0.81 0.37
N GLN A 37 8.70 0.17 -0.15
CA GLN A 37 8.66 0.42 -1.59
C GLN A 37 10.03 0.95 -2.05
N THR A 38 10.66 0.23 -2.98
CA THR A 38 11.97 0.58 -3.56
C THR A 38 11.85 1.24 -4.92
N GLY A 39 10.67 1.17 -5.56
CA GLY A 39 10.47 1.82 -6.84
C GLY A 39 9.04 1.78 -7.36
N LYS A 40 8.89 2.31 -8.57
CA LYS A 40 7.69 2.27 -9.40
C LYS A 40 8.08 1.69 -10.76
N MET A 41 7.34 0.70 -11.24
CA MET A 41 7.64 0.05 -12.51
C MET A 41 6.40 -0.14 -13.38
N THR A 42 6.63 -0.42 -14.66
CA THR A 42 5.59 -0.79 -15.63
C THR A 42 6.11 -1.82 -16.62
N PHE A 43 5.20 -2.56 -17.25
CA PHE A 43 5.52 -3.48 -18.32
C PHE A 43 5.33 -2.82 -19.68
N LYS A 44 6.33 -2.98 -20.57
CA LYS A 44 6.28 -2.48 -21.95
C LYS A 44 5.40 -3.33 -22.88
N LYS A 45 4.99 -4.52 -22.44
CA LYS A 45 4.13 -5.45 -23.16
C LYS A 45 3.20 -6.17 -22.19
N ASP A 46 2.13 -6.74 -22.72
CA ASP A 46 1.26 -7.61 -21.94
C ASP A 46 2.06 -8.84 -21.48
N ILE A 47 1.95 -9.19 -20.21
CA ILE A 47 2.74 -10.26 -19.60
C ILE A 47 1.91 -11.06 -18.61
N LYS A 48 2.12 -12.38 -18.60
CA LYS A 48 1.61 -13.26 -17.54
C LYS A 48 2.51 -13.12 -16.33
N VAL A 49 1.92 -12.78 -15.18
CA VAL A 49 2.62 -12.70 -13.89
C VAL A 49 2.03 -13.71 -12.93
N TYR A 50 2.78 -14.04 -11.90
CA TYR A 50 2.41 -15.05 -10.92
C TYR A 50 2.29 -14.41 -9.54
N LYS A 51 1.14 -14.59 -8.91
CA LYS A 51 0.89 -14.18 -7.53
C LYS A 51 1.10 -15.39 -6.63
N LYS A 52 2.05 -15.30 -5.71
CA LYS A 52 2.22 -16.31 -4.66
C LYS A 52 1.09 -16.19 -3.64
N ASN A 53 0.40 -17.29 -3.39
CA ASN A 53 -0.65 -17.38 -2.40
C ASN A 53 -0.08 -17.75 -1.02
N PRO A 54 -0.83 -17.51 0.08
CA PRO A 54 -0.38 -17.86 1.43
C PRO A 54 -0.08 -19.35 1.63
N ASP A 55 -0.75 -20.22 0.87
CA ASP A 55 -0.55 -21.68 0.86
C ASP A 55 0.67 -22.12 0.04
N GLY A 56 1.41 -21.19 -0.57
CA GLY A 56 2.57 -21.46 -1.41
C GLY A 56 2.26 -21.76 -2.87
N THR A 57 0.98 -21.82 -3.27
CA THR A 57 0.58 -21.97 -4.67
C THR A 57 0.75 -20.65 -5.44
N PHE A 58 0.60 -20.71 -6.77
CA PHE A 58 0.71 -19.54 -7.63
C PHE A 58 -0.49 -19.40 -8.56
N ASP A 59 -1.17 -18.26 -8.47
CA ASP A 59 -2.16 -17.86 -9.45
C ASP A 59 -1.49 -17.10 -10.59
N SER A 60 -1.86 -17.42 -11.83
CA SER A 60 -1.39 -16.66 -12.99
C SER A 60 -2.43 -15.60 -13.39
N LEU A 61 -1.97 -14.38 -13.65
CA LEU A 61 -2.81 -13.31 -14.16
C LEU A 61 -2.14 -12.58 -15.33
N MET A 62 -2.95 -12.12 -16.28
CA MET A 62 -2.47 -11.31 -17.40
C MET A 62 -2.47 -9.84 -17.00
N VAL A 63 -1.29 -9.24 -16.99
CA VAL A 63 -1.11 -7.80 -16.79
C VAL A 63 -1.01 -7.13 -18.16
N LYS A 64 -1.85 -6.11 -18.38
CA LYS A 64 -1.76 -5.26 -19.57
C LYS A 64 -0.58 -4.29 -19.44
N ARG A 65 0.08 -4.02 -20.57
CA ARG A 65 1.14 -2.99 -20.64
C ARG A 65 0.65 -1.64 -20.10
N ASN A 66 1.59 -0.79 -19.69
CA ASN A 66 1.34 0.57 -19.18
C ASN A 66 0.56 0.65 -17.85
N ASN A 67 0.30 -0.47 -17.17
CA ASN A 67 -0.11 -0.44 -15.77
C ASN A 67 1.10 -0.25 -14.87
N PHE A 68 0.91 0.49 -13.77
CA PHE A 68 1.97 0.77 -12.81
C PHE A 68 1.91 -0.16 -11.60
N PHE A 69 3.09 -0.48 -11.08
CA PHE A 69 3.27 -1.36 -9.93
C PHE A 69 4.28 -0.74 -8.96
N LYS A 70 4.04 -0.95 -7.67
CA LYS A 70 5.04 -0.70 -6.63
C LYS A 70 6.04 -1.86 -6.68
N THR A 71 7.34 -1.55 -6.65
CA THR A 71 8.40 -2.57 -6.50
C THR A 71 8.88 -2.56 -5.06
N TYR A 72 9.08 -3.75 -4.49
CA TYR A 72 9.57 -3.93 -3.13
C TYR A 72 10.96 -4.52 -3.11
N ASP A 73 11.20 -5.57 -3.90
CA ASP A 73 12.48 -6.26 -3.95
C ASP A 73 12.77 -6.83 -5.35
N ILE A 74 14.05 -7.11 -5.61
CA ILE A 74 14.54 -7.70 -6.85
C ILE A 74 15.47 -8.86 -6.49
N GLU A 75 14.98 -10.08 -6.67
CA GLU A 75 15.73 -11.30 -6.38
C GLU A 75 16.36 -11.86 -7.65
N LYS A 76 17.59 -12.38 -7.53
CA LYS A 76 18.28 -13.11 -8.60
C LYS A 76 18.47 -14.55 -8.17
N TYR A 77 17.89 -15.49 -8.92
CA TYR A 77 17.97 -16.91 -8.64
C TYR A 77 18.00 -17.70 -9.94
N ASP A 78 18.90 -18.68 -10.06
CA ASP A 78 18.97 -19.58 -11.24
C ASP A 78 19.05 -18.80 -12.58
N GLY A 79 19.87 -17.74 -12.62
CA GLY A 79 20.00 -16.85 -13.78
C GLY A 79 18.75 -16.02 -14.13
N LYS A 80 17.68 -16.11 -13.33
CA LYS A 80 16.43 -15.37 -13.50
C LYS A 80 16.38 -14.19 -12.53
N THR A 81 15.66 -13.15 -12.93
CA THR A 81 15.39 -11.97 -12.08
C THR A 81 13.90 -11.94 -11.76
N PHE A 82 13.57 -11.88 -10.47
CA PHE A 82 12.21 -11.82 -9.96
C PHE A 82 11.97 -10.45 -9.33
N TYR A 83 10.96 -9.75 -9.82
CA TYR A 83 10.55 -8.46 -9.27
C TYR A 83 9.39 -8.71 -8.33
N GLN A 84 9.60 -8.50 -7.03
CA GLN A 84 8.52 -8.50 -6.06
C GLN A 84 7.76 -7.18 -6.20
N MET A 85 6.47 -7.28 -6.55
CA MET A 85 5.67 -6.13 -6.90
C MET A 85 4.23 -6.22 -6.38
N GLY A 86 3.62 -5.05 -6.18
CA GLY A 86 2.22 -4.91 -5.79
C GLY A 86 1.51 -3.84 -6.63
N GLN A 87 0.17 -3.82 -6.55
CA GLN A 87 -0.62 -2.85 -7.30
C GLN A 87 -0.28 -1.41 -6.90
N TYR A 88 -0.19 -0.53 -7.90
CA TYR A 88 -0.13 0.92 -7.71
C TYR A 88 -1.55 1.48 -7.78
N ARG A 89 -2.12 1.88 -6.64
CA ARG A 89 -3.46 2.47 -6.56
C ARG A 89 -3.34 3.97 -6.28
N VAL A 90 -3.91 4.77 -7.18
CA VAL A 90 -4.09 6.22 -7.05
C VAL A 90 -5.42 6.47 -6.37
#